data_AF-A0A2S7EPW6-F1
#
_entry.id   AF-A0A2S7EPW6-F1
#
_cell.length_a   1.000
_cell.length_b   1.000
_cell.length_c   1.000
_cell.angle_alpha   90.00
_cell.angle_beta   90.00
_cell.angle_gamma   90.00
#
_symmetry.space_group_name_H-M   'P 1'
#
loop_
_entity.id
_entity.type
_entity.pdbx_description
1 polymer ?
#
loop_
_entity_poly.entity_id
_entity_poly.type
_entity_poly.pdbx_seq_one_letter_code
_entity_poly.pdbx_strand_id
1 'polypeptide(L)'
;MGALPGSARADADALWTGGRPSPMPDDAALRSIGNIQSMRINNDPPIALDQQHPPQLIEVPVQLTVRTTTGTQRLVGAYRLKPRVGSDTWEIYSATLQPVLR
;
A
#
# COMPACT_ATOMS: atom_id res chain seq x y z
N MET A 1 6.32 -19.29 -10.83
CA MET A 1 6.25 -18.33 -9.69
C MET A 1 4.88 -17.68 -9.75
N GLY A 2 3.83 -18.12 -9.07
CA GLY A 2 3.72 -18.79 -7.78
C GLY A 2 2.91 -17.84 -6.88
N ALA A 3 1.60 -18.10 -6.75
CA ALA A 3 0.61 -17.26 -6.06
C ALA A 3 1.14 -16.71 -4.74
N LEU A 4 0.94 -15.42 -4.46
CA LEU A 4 1.46 -14.76 -3.25
C LEU A 4 0.81 -15.39 -1.99
N PRO A 5 1.51 -16.25 -1.24
CA PRO A 5 1.03 -16.82 0.01
C PRO A 5 1.24 -15.78 1.12
N GLY A 6 0.67 -16.02 2.31
CA GLY A 6 0.68 -15.08 3.45
C GLY A 6 2.02 -14.45 3.86
N SER A 7 3.17 -14.94 3.38
CA SER A 7 4.47 -14.28 3.52
C SER A 7 4.50 -12.88 2.90
N ALA A 8 3.85 -12.69 1.75
CA ALA A 8 3.77 -11.38 1.09
C ALA A 8 3.06 -10.32 1.95
N ARG A 9 2.18 -10.76 2.86
CA ARG A 9 1.45 -9.86 3.76
C ARG A 9 2.32 -9.48 4.96
N ALA A 10 3.09 -10.42 5.51
CA ALA A 10 4.07 -10.14 6.56
C ALA A 10 5.23 -9.25 6.04
N ASP A 11 5.73 -9.51 4.83
CA ASP A 11 6.72 -8.66 4.17
C ASP A 11 6.17 -7.26 3.87
N ALA A 12 4.90 -7.19 3.42
CA ALA A 12 4.23 -5.91 3.24
C ALA A 12 4.02 -5.17 4.58
N ASP A 13 3.68 -5.88 5.66
CA ASP A 13 3.49 -5.32 7.00
C ASP A 13 4.82 -4.74 7.54
N ALA A 14 5.96 -5.37 7.25
CA ALA A 14 7.29 -4.88 7.62
C ALA A 14 7.66 -3.54 6.97
N LEU A 15 7.04 -3.18 5.83
CA LEU A 15 7.23 -1.88 5.18
C LEU A 15 6.51 -0.74 5.91
N TRP A 16 5.58 -1.05 6.81
CA TRP A 16 4.87 -0.04 7.58
C TRP A 16 5.65 0.41 8.80
N THR A 17 5.38 1.64 9.25
CA THR A 17 5.91 2.19 10.49
C THR A 17 5.46 1.30 11.65
N GLY A 18 6.43 0.68 12.34
CA GLY A 18 6.14 -0.26 13.43
C GLY A 18 5.77 -1.68 12.98
N GLY A 19 6.01 -2.01 11.71
CA GLY A 19 5.83 -3.37 11.17
C GLY A 19 4.37 -3.82 11.10
N ARG A 20 3.42 -2.88 11.15
CA ARG A 20 1.98 -3.13 11.05
C ARG A 20 1.31 -2.01 10.27
N PRO A 21 0.28 -2.32 9.47
CA PRO A 21 -0.50 -1.32 8.79
C PRO A 21 -1.15 -0.34 9.78
N SER A 22 -1.32 0.90 9.34
CA SER A 22 -2.06 1.89 10.12
C SER A 22 -3.48 1.37 10.40
N PRO A 23 -4.00 1.48 11.63
CA PRO A 23 -5.35 1.03 11.98
C PRO A 23 -6.47 1.84 11.31
N MET A 24 -6.12 2.83 10.48
CA MET A 24 -7.08 3.60 9.71
C MET A 24 -7.88 2.69 8.76
N PRO A 25 -9.20 2.94 8.63
CA PRO A 25 -10.09 2.12 7.81
C PRO A 25 -9.73 2.14 6.32
N ASP A 26 -8.84 3.05 5.93
CA ASP A 26 -8.39 3.20 4.56
C ASP A 26 -7.63 1.98 4.01
N ASP A 27 -6.76 1.30 4.77
CA ASP A 27 -6.15 0.01 4.31
C ASP A 27 -7.11 -1.18 4.46
N ALA A 28 -8.11 -1.05 5.33
CA ALA A 28 -9.04 -2.13 5.67
C ALA A 28 -9.81 -2.62 4.44
N ALA A 29 -10.06 -1.77 3.44
CA ALA A 29 -10.72 -2.16 2.19
C ALA A 29 -9.93 -3.23 1.42
N LEU A 30 -8.61 -3.05 1.26
CA LEU A 30 -7.75 -4.08 0.65
C LEU A 30 -7.69 -5.33 1.52
N ARG A 31 -7.69 -5.16 2.84
CA ARG A 31 -7.55 -6.28 3.79
C ARG A 31 -8.80 -7.14 3.90
N SER A 32 -9.96 -6.54 3.69
CA SER A 32 -11.27 -7.18 3.60
C SER A 32 -11.37 -8.13 2.39
N ILE A 33 -10.51 -7.94 1.38
CA ILE A 33 -10.49 -8.80 0.20
C ILE A 33 -9.89 -10.16 0.56
N GLY A 34 -10.77 -11.13 0.74
CA GLY A 34 -10.43 -12.55 0.82
C GLY A 34 -10.32 -13.20 -0.57
N ASN A 35 -9.78 -14.42 -0.61
CA ASN A 35 -9.75 -15.25 -1.82
C ASN A 35 -9.07 -14.60 -3.04
N ILE A 36 -8.00 -13.84 -2.79
CA ILE A 36 -7.20 -13.19 -3.84
C ILE A 36 -6.50 -14.27 -4.67
N GLN A 37 -6.82 -14.34 -5.96
CA GLN A 37 -6.13 -15.21 -6.91
C GLN A 37 -4.91 -14.51 -7.51
N SER A 38 -5.04 -13.21 -7.82
CA SER A 38 -3.94 -12.38 -8.31
C SER A 38 -4.14 -10.93 -7.92
N MET A 39 -3.03 -10.22 -7.71
CA MET A 39 -3.01 -8.81 -7.39
C MET A 39 -2.00 -8.11 -8.28
N ARG A 40 -2.43 -6.99 -8.88
CA ARG A 40 -1.57 -6.09 -9.63
C ARG A 40 -1.59 -4.73 -8.96
N ILE A 41 -0.41 -4.19 -8.70
CA ILE A 41 -0.24 -2.85 -8.15
C ILE A 41 0.46 -2.03 -9.23
N ASN A 42 -0.14 -0.90 -9.60
CA ASN A 42 0.50 0.11 -10.42
C ASN A 42 0.82 1.30 -9.52
N ASN A 43 2.08 1.70 -9.50
CA ASN A 43 2.55 2.82 -8.72
C ASN A 43 2.82 3.97 -9.68
N ASP A 44 2.22 5.12 -9.40
CA ASP A 44 2.51 6.37 -10.11
C ASP A 44 3.73 7.07 -9.48
N PRO A 45 4.30 8.10 -10.14
CA PRO A 45 5.45 8.83 -9.62
C PRO A 45 5.21 9.39 -8.20
N PRO A 46 6.22 9.35 -7.32
CA PRO A 46 6.11 9.93 -5.98
C PRO A 46 5.91 11.44 -6.06
N ILE A 47 4.98 11.94 -5.25
CA ILE A 47 4.66 13.35 -5.07
C ILE A 47 5.25 13.77 -3.72
N ALA A 48 6.15 14.76 -3.71
CA ALA A 48 6.64 15.32 -2.46
C ALA A 48 5.50 16.06 -1.72
N LEU A 49 5.19 15.63 -0.50
CA LEU A 49 4.22 16.28 0.36
C LEU A 49 4.82 17.44 1.16
N ASP A 50 6.15 17.49 1.24
CA ASP A 50 6.89 18.45 2.02
C ASP A 50 7.91 19.21 1.16
N GLN A 51 8.29 20.42 1.60
CA GLN A 51 9.21 21.31 0.90
C GLN A 51 10.68 21.15 1.33
N GLN A 52 11.02 20.15 2.15
CA GLN A 52 12.41 19.85 2.49
C GLN A 52 13.19 19.30 1.29
N HIS A 53 14.49 19.56 1.27
CA HIS A 53 15.42 19.05 0.27
C HIS A 53 16.55 18.28 0.97
N PRO A 54 16.59 16.93 0.90
CA PRO A 54 15.63 16.05 0.21
C PRO A 54 14.26 15.98 0.92
N PRO A 55 13.17 15.69 0.18
CA PRO A 55 11.84 15.59 0.77
C PRO A 55 11.80 14.45 1.79
N GLN A 56 11.24 14.71 2.97
CA GLN A 56 11.07 13.69 4.00
C GLN A 56 9.66 13.08 4.00
N LEU A 57 8.71 13.65 3.25
CA LEU A 57 7.36 13.11 3.12
C LEU A 57 7.02 13.01 1.66
N ILE A 58 6.69 11.80 1.21
CA ILE A 58 6.25 11.54 -0.14
C ILE A 58 4.91 10.80 -0.12
N GLU A 59 4.08 11.09 -1.11
CA GLU A 59 2.86 10.37 -1.42
C GLU A 59 3.05 9.66 -2.76
N VAL A 60 2.86 8.35 -2.77
CA VAL A 60 2.94 7.53 -3.97
C VAL A 60 1.52 7.10 -4.32
N PRO A 61 0.90 7.66 -5.35
CA PRO A 61 -0.41 7.20 -5.79
C PRO A 61 -0.29 5.77 -6.30
N VAL A 62 -1.24 4.93 -5.88
CA VAL A 62 -1.27 3.50 -6.22
C VAL A 62 -2.64 3.09 -6.70
N GLN A 63 -2.64 2.22 -7.69
CA GLN A 63 -3.84 1.62 -8.25
C GLN A 63 -3.70 0.10 -8.15
N LEU A 64 -4.55 -0.51 -7.34
CA LEU A 64 -4.57 -1.94 -7.11
C LEU A 64 -5.71 -2.56 -7.91
N THR A 65 -5.40 -3.60 -8.66
CA THR A 65 -6.39 -4.46 -9.31
C THR A 65 -6.25 -5.86 -8.71
N VAL A 66 -7.27 -6.28 -8.00
CA VAL A 66 -7.32 -7.55 -7.28
C VAL A 66 -8.32 -8.45 -7.97
N ARG A 67 -7.88 -9.60 -8.48
CA ARG A 67 -8.76 -10.64 -9.01
C ARG A 67 -8.99 -11.66 -7.90
N THR A 68 -10.24 -11.82 -7.50
CA THR A 68 -10.71 -12.80 -6.53
C THR A 68 -11.44 -13.93 -7.25
N THR A 69 -11.84 -14.96 -6.49
CA THR A 69 -12.75 -16.00 -6.99
C THR A 69 -14.14 -15.47 -7.36
N THR A 70 -14.55 -14.34 -6.76
CA THR A 70 -15.89 -13.76 -6.93
C THR A 70 -15.94 -12.67 -8.00
N GLY A 71 -14.81 -12.10 -8.40
CA GLY A 71 -14.75 -11.05 -9.42
C GLY A 71 -13.42 -10.31 -9.45
N THR A 72 -13.39 -9.17 -10.13
CA THR A 72 -12.24 -8.26 -10.10
C THR A 72 -12.62 -7.00 -9.34
N GLN A 73 -11.87 -6.68 -8.30
CA GLN A 73 -12.01 -5.45 -7.51
C GLN A 73 -10.87 -4.50 -7.85
N ARG A 74 -11.19 -3.22 -8.01
CA ARG A 74 -10.19 -2.16 -8.19
C ARG A 74 -10.19 -1.28 -6.96
N LEU A 75 -9.00 -1.04 -6.42
CA LEU A 75 -8.79 -0.04 -5.38
C LEU A 75 -7.84 1.03 -5.90
N VAL A 76 -8.07 2.26 -5.48
CA VAL A 76 -7.20 3.39 -5.80
C VAL A 76 -6.93 4.16 -4.51
N GLY A 77 -5.78 4.79 -4.47
CA GLY A 77 -5.45 5.75 -3.43
C GLY A 77 -3.96 6.01 -3.42
N ALA A 78 -3.35 6.18 -2.25
CA ALA A 78 -1.95 6.51 -2.16
C ALA A 78 -1.29 5.96 -0.90
N TYR A 79 -0.01 5.61 -1.01
CA TYR A 79 0.85 5.32 0.13
C TYR A 79 1.66 6.55 0.49
N ARG A 80 1.62 6.93 1.77
CA ARG A 80 2.45 8.01 2.30
C ARG A 80 3.63 7.41 3.03
N LEU A 81 4.81 7.77 2.57
CA LEU A 81 6.07 7.27 3.09
C LEU A 81 6.85 8.40 3.75
N LYS A 82 7.58 8.00 4.79
CA LYS A 82 8.57 8.82 5.48
C LYS A 82 9.89 8.05 5.61
N PRO A 83 11.04 8.71 5.65
CA PRO A 83 12.30 8.03 5.91
C PRO A 83 12.28 7.44 7.32
N ARG A 84 12.81 6.23 7.45
CA ARG A 84 13.00 5.56 8.72
C ARG A 84 14.11 6.27 9.50
N VAL A 85 13.85 6.65 10.75
CA VAL A 85 14.87 7.28 11.60
C VAL A 85 16.04 6.31 11.79
N GLY A 86 17.25 6.73 11.41
CA GLY A 86 18.46 5.90 11.52
C GLY A 86 18.62 4.84 10.43
N SER A 87 17.89 4.94 9.31
CA SER A 87 18.09 4.06 8.15
C SER A 87 17.84 4.82 6.84
N ASP A 88 18.41 4.32 5.74
CA ASP A 88 18.18 4.86 4.39
C ASP A 88 16.92 4.28 3.73
N THR A 89 16.05 3.65 4.52
CA THR A 89 14.83 2.98 4.06
C THR A 89 13.61 3.85 4.31
N TRP A 90 12.59 3.65 3.48
CA TRP A 90 11.30 4.35 3.62
C TRP A 90 10.29 3.44 4.32
N GLU A 91 9.48 4.04 5.19
CA GLU A 91 8.38 3.37 5.87
C GLU A 91 7.05 4.00 5.47
N ILE A 92 6.04 3.16 5.25
CA ILE A 92 4.67 3.59 5.05
C ILE A 92 4.11 3.98 6.42
N TYR A 93 3.74 5.25 6.61
CA TYR A 93 3.12 5.70 7.87
C TYR A 93 1.60 5.88 7.73
N SER A 94 1.12 6.02 6.49
CA SER A 94 -0.30 6.17 6.17
C SER A 94 -0.56 5.60 4.78
N ALA A 95 -1.72 5.02 4.59
CA ALA A 95 -2.23 4.64 3.29
C ALA A 95 -3.67 5.09 3.18
N THR A 96 -4.05 5.54 2.00
CA THR A 96 -5.45 5.70 1.59
C THR A 96 -5.75 4.67 0.53
N LEU A 97 -6.70 3.74 0.73
CA LEU A 97 -7.13 2.81 -0.31
C LEU A 97 -8.65 2.74 -0.32
N GLN A 98 -9.25 3.15 -1.42
CA GLN A 98 -10.70 3.17 -1.55
C GLN A 98 -11.11 2.21 -2.66
N PRO A 99 -12.10 1.34 -2.41
CA PRO A 99 -12.65 0.49 -3.45
C PRO A 99 -13.39 1.37 -4.45
N VAL A 100 -13.06 1.21 -5.73
CA VAL A 100 -13.76 1.89 -6.82
C VAL A 100 -14.94 1.02 -7.21
N LEU A 101 -16.14 1.41 -6.78
CA LEU A 101 -17.39 0.82 -7.26
C LEU A 101 -17.51 1.12 -8.76
N ARG A 102 -17.61 0.08 -9.58
CA ARG A 102 -18.03 0.18 -10.98
C ARG A 102 -19.43 -0.37 -11.13
#